data_AF-A0A2S0RGB9-F1
#
_entry.id   AF-A0A2S0RGB9-F1
#
_cell.length_a   1.000
_cell.length_b   1.000
_cell.length_c   1.000
_cell.angle_alpha   90.00
_cell.angle_beta   90.00
_cell.angle_gamma   90.00
#
_symmetry.space_group_name_H-M   'P 1'
#
loop_
_entity.id
_entity.type
_entity.pdbx_description
1 polymer ?
#
loop_
_entity_poly.entity_id
_entity_poly.type
_entity_poly.pdbx_seq_one_letter_code
_entity_poly.pdbx_strand_id
1 'polypeptide(L)'
;MEVIFNALLTGIITLALNVIFFTWIKTKWEENLETYKIAYSGIFKEKIEIHRELLKKIYNFKFKLQQYGIMGNEDMAMDLFKESNDFINYYLVNQPFIKPSILNMIEKLNKEYQECFEIFHAYSVYKTPGVDPKLLSEAAHKALEVSNRLRSADFKAIENEIIQEMRADLKYSDS
;
A
#
# COMPACT_ATOMS: atom_id res chain seq x y z
N MET A 1 26.96 -10.35 69.76
CA MET A 1 25.55 -10.53 69.35
C MET A 1 25.14 -9.52 68.28
N GLU A 2 25.49 -8.23 68.41
CA GLU A 2 25.15 -7.20 67.41
C GLU A 2 25.63 -7.50 65.99
N VAL A 3 26.84 -8.05 65.81
CA VAL A 3 27.39 -8.36 64.48
C VAL A 3 26.56 -9.42 63.74
N ILE A 4 26.09 -10.44 64.46
CA ILE A 4 25.26 -11.53 63.90
C ILE A 4 23.86 -11.00 63.57
N PHE A 5 23.30 -10.15 64.43
CA PHE A 5 22.01 -9.51 64.21
C PHE A 5 22.03 -8.57 63.00
N ASN A 6 23.06 -7.73 62.86
CA ASN A 6 23.22 -6.83 61.71
C ASN A 6 23.42 -7.60 60.40
N ALA A 7 24.13 -8.73 60.42
CA ALA A 7 24.30 -9.59 59.25
C ALA A 7 22.96 -10.25 58.82
N LEU A 8 22.17 -10.74 59.77
CA LEU A 8 20.83 -11.29 59.52
C LEU A 8 19.86 -10.23 58.98
N LEU A 9 19.85 -9.05 59.59
CA LEU A 9 19.02 -7.93 59.16
C LEU A 9 19.36 -7.50 57.73
N THR A 10 20.65 -7.40 57.41
CA THR A 10 21.13 -7.09 56.05
C THR A 10 20.65 -8.15 55.06
N GLY A 11 20.78 -9.44 55.39
CA GLY A 11 20.32 -10.53 54.53
C GLY A 11 18.81 -10.50 54.25
N ILE A 12 17.99 -10.18 55.26
CA ILE A 12 16.53 -10.04 55.12
C ILE A 12 16.19 -8.84 54.23
N ILE A 13 16.87 -7.70 54.42
CA ILE A 13 16.67 -6.49 53.60
C ILE A 13 17.05 -6.75 52.15
N THR A 14 18.16 -7.45 51.87
CA THR A 14 18.56 -7.81 50.51
C THR A 14 17.53 -8.73 49.84
N LEU A 15 17.00 -9.72 50.57
CA LEU A 15 15.94 -10.59 50.09
C LEU A 15 14.66 -9.80 49.77
N ALA A 16 14.22 -8.93 50.68
CA ALA A 16 13.04 -8.10 50.50
C ALA A 16 13.20 -7.15 49.30
N LEU A 17 14.35 -6.48 49.17
CA LEU A 17 14.65 -5.60 48.04
C LEU A 17 14.69 -6.35 46.71
N ASN A 18 15.27 -7.55 46.67
CA ASN A 18 15.27 -8.38 45.45
C ASN A 18 13.86 -8.81 45.06
N VAL A 19 13.03 -9.20 46.02
CA VAL A 19 11.63 -9.59 45.74
C VAL A 19 10.82 -8.40 45.23
N ILE A 20 10.94 -7.24 45.86
CA ILE A 20 10.26 -6.00 45.45
C ILE A 20 10.77 -5.56 44.07
N PHE A 21 12.08 -5.59 43.84
CA PHE A 21 12.69 -5.21 42.56
C PHE A 21 12.25 -6.15 41.43
N PHE A 22 12.30 -7.46 41.67
CA PHE A 22 11.90 -8.45 40.68
C PHE A 22 10.42 -8.33 40.33
N THR A 23 9.54 -8.23 41.33
CA THR A 23 8.10 -8.07 41.07
C THR A 23 7.79 -6.74 40.39
N TRP A 24 8.30 -5.62 40.89
CA TRP A 24 7.96 -4.31 40.36
C TRP A 24 8.49 -4.09 38.94
N ILE A 25 9.74 -4.49 38.67
CA ILE A 25 10.33 -4.36 37.33
C ILE A 25 9.71 -5.37 36.37
N LYS A 26 9.56 -6.64 36.78
CA LYS A 26 8.98 -7.65 35.89
C LYS A 26 7.57 -7.29 35.48
N THR A 27 6.71 -6.89 36.42
CA THR A 27 5.32 -6.50 36.11
C THR A 27 5.27 -5.27 35.21
N LYS A 28 6.02 -4.20 35.51
CA LYS A 28 6.08 -3.02 34.63
C LYS A 28 6.65 -3.34 33.25
N TRP A 29 7.64 -4.22 33.18
CA TRP A 29 8.27 -4.60 31.92
C TRP A 29 7.34 -5.45 31.07
N GLU A 30 6.60 -6.38 31.68
CA GLU A 30 5.56 -7.19 31.02
C GLU A 30 4.41 -6.32 30.49
N GLU A 31 3.86 -5.41 31.31
CA GLU A 31 2.79 -4.48 30.90
C GLU A 31 3.21 -3.59 29.73
N ASN A 32 4.42 -3.02 29.80
CA ASN A 32 4.97 -2.22 28.71
C ASN A 32 5.14 -3.05 27.45
N LEU A 33 5.69 -4.26 27.58
CA LEU A 33 5.94 -5.16 26.45
C LEU A 33 4.64 -5.64 25.79
N GLU A 34 3.58 -5.89 26.57
CA GLU A 34 2.24 -6.14 26.04
C GLU A 34 1.68 -4.94 25.30
N THR A 35 1.80 -3.73 25.87
CA THR A 35 1.36 -2.49 25.22
C THR A 35 2.07 -2.28 23.88
N TYR A 36 3.39 -2.48 23.84
CA TYR A 36 4.17 -2.41 22.60
C TYR A 36 3.73 -3.46 21.59
N LYS A 37 3.47 -4.71 22.01
CA LYS A 37 2.96 -5.77 21.13
C LYS A 37 1.60 -5.43 20.54
N ILE A 38 0.68 -4.90 21.35
CA ILE A 38 -0.66 -4.50 20.88
C ILE A 38 -0.55 -3.35 19.88
N ALA A 39 0.21 -2.30 20.20
CA ALA A 39 0.41 -1.17 19.30
C ALA A 39 1.06 -1.61 17.98
N TYR A 40 2.09 -2.45 18.05
CA TYR A 40 2.73 -3.02 16.86
C TYR A 40 1.76 -3.87 16.03
N SER A 41 0.95 -4.71 16.66
CA SER A 41 -0.05 -5.52 15.97
C SER A 41 -1.11 -4.66 15.27
N GLY A 42 -1.52 -3.54 15.89
CA GLY A 42 -2.43 -2.56 15.30
C GLY A 42 -1.84 -1.91 14.05
N ILE A 43 -0.65 -1.32 14.19
CA ILE A 43 0.08 -0.67 13.09
C ILE A 43 0.35 -1.65 11.95
N PHE A 44 0.74 -2.89 12.28
CA PHE A 44 0.98 -3.94 11.32
C PHE A 44 -0.27 -4.28 10.50
N LYS A 45 -1.41 -4.45 11.18
CA LYS A 45 -2.69 -4.75 10.53
C LYS A 45 -3.12 -3.61 9.61
N GLU A 46 -2.98 -2.37 10.07
CA GLU A 46 -3.27 -1.18 9.27
C GLU A 46 -2.38 -1.09 8.03
N LYS A 47 -1.07 -1.31 8.18
CA LYS A 47 -0.14 -1.36 7.06
C LYS A 47 -0.55 -2.40 6.02
N ILE A 48 -0.84 -3.64 6.44
CA ILE A 48 -1.27 -4.72 5.53
C ILE A 48 -2.58 -4.37 4.82
N GLU A 49 -3.54 -3.74 5.53
CA GLU A 49 -4.80 -3.29 4.92
C GLU A 49 -4.56 -2.24 3.84
N ILE A 50 -3.68 -1.27 4.12
CA ILE A 50 -3.30 -0.22 3.17
C ILE A 50 -2.72 -0.82 1.88
N HIS A 51 -1.80 -1.77 2.02
CA HIS A 51 -1.17 -2.42 0.86
C HIS A 51 -2.19 -3.25 0.06
N ARG A 52 -3.12 -3.93 0.73
CA ARG A 52 -4.19 -4.68 0.07
C ARG A 52 -5.11 -3.76 -0.74
N GLU A 53 -5.54 -2.65 -0.15
CA GLU A 53 -6.42 -1.70 -0.84
C GLU A 53 -5.69 -0.95 -1.96
N LEU A 54 -4.38 -0.69 -1.84
CA LEU A 54 -3.56 -0.20 -2.97
C LEU A 54 -3.60 -1.17 -4.15
N LEU A 55 -3.33 -2.45 -3.91
CA LEU A 55 -3.38 -3.48 -4.97
C LEU A 55 -4.76 -3.51 -5.63
N LYS A 56 -5.82 -3.54 -4.84
CA LYS A 56 -7.20 -3.55 -5.33
C LYS A 56 -7.50 -2.34 -6.20
N LYS A 57 -7.08 -1.13 -5.78
CA LYS A 57 -7.25 0.10 -6.57
C LYS A 57 -6.48 0.02 -7.90
N ILE A 58 -5.23 -0.45 -7.88
CA ILE A 58 -4.40 -0.65 -9.09
C ILE A 58 -5.10 -1.61 -10.07
N TYR A 59 -5.54 -2.78 -9.60
CA TYR A 59 -6.24 -3.76 -10.44
C TYR A 59 -7.54 -3.21 -11.02
N ASN A 60 -8.37 -2.58 -10.19
CA ASN A 60 -9.65 -2.04 -10.61
C ASN A 60 -9.47 -0.92 -11.64
N PHE A 61 -8.53 -0.02 -11.40
CA PHE A 61 -8.24 1.09 -12.31
C PHE A 61 -7.78 0.57 -13.68
N LYS A 62 -6.82 -0.36 -13.68
CA LYS A 62 -6.34 -1.03 -14.90
C LYS A 62 -7.48 -1.69 -15.68
N PHE A 63 -8.35 -2.43 -14.99
CA PHE A 63 -9.46 -3.13 -15.61
C PHE A 63 -10.48 -2.17 -16.24
N LYS A 64 -10.89 -1.14 -15.50
CA LYS A 64 -11.82 -0.11 -16.01
C LYS A 64 -11.23 0.68 -17.17
N LEU A 65 -9.95 0.99 -17.13
CA LEU A 65 -9.25 1.66 -18.22
C LEU A 65 -9.22 0.81 -19.49
N GLN A 66 -9.02 -0.50 -19.36
CA GLN A 66 -9.12 -1.43 -20.49
C GLN A 66 -10.55 -1.52 -21.04
N GLN A 67 -11.57 -1.56 -20.18
CA GLN A 67 -12.97 -1.53 -20.61
C GLN A 67 -13.28 -0.24 -21.38
N TYR A 68 -12.84 0.90 -20.86
CA TYR A 68 -12.99 2.20 -21.49
C TYR A 68 -12.34 2.24 -22.88
N GLY A 69 -11.16 1.66 -23.06
CA GLY A 69 -10.55 1.55 -24.39
C GLY A 69 -11.38 0.77 -25.43
N ILE A 70 -12.25 -0.14 -24.99
CA ILE A 70 -13.09 -1.00 -25.86
C ILE A 70 -14.45 -0.35 -26.12
N MET A 71 -15.16 0.02 -25.04
CA MET A 71 -16.56 0.43 -25.05
C MET A 71 -16.78 1.82 -24.44
N GLY A 72 -15.73 2.65 -24.40
CA GLY A 72 -15.71 3.91 -23.69
C GLY A 72 -16.86 4.84 -24.04
N ASN A 73 -17.44 5.42 -23.00
CA ASN A 73 -18.47 6.45 -23.07
C ASN A 73 -18.20 7.51 -22.00
N GLU A 74 -19.00 8.57 -22.00
CA GLU A 74 -18.81 9.71 -21.10
C GLU A 74 -18.94 9.32 -19.61
N ASP A 75 -19.90 8.47 -19.26
CA ASP A 75 -20.10 8.00 -17.88
C ASP A 75 -18.86 7.23 -17.36
N MET A 76 -18.31 6.33 -18.18
CA MET A 76 -17.09 5.60 -17.85
C MET A 76 -15.87 6.51 -17.72
N ALA A 77 -15.81 7.58 -18.52
CA ALA A 77 -14.75 8.58 -18.42
C ALA A 77 -14.84 9.33 -17.08
N MET A 78 -16.04 9.78 -16.68
CA MET A 78 -16.27 10.44 -15.39
C MET A 78 -15.95 9.52 -14.21
N ASP A 79 -16.33 8.25 -14.28
CA ASP A 79 -16.00 7.25 -13.27
C ASP A 79 -14.49 7.04 -13.12
N LEU A 80 -13.76 6.95 -14.24
CA LEU A 80 -12.29 6.83 -14.23
C LEU A 80 -11.61 8.06 -13.63
N PHE A 81 -12.10 9.28 -13.93
CA PHE A 81 -11.59 10.50 -13.31
C PHE A 81 -11.78 10.48 -11.79
N LYS A 82 -12.97 10.10 -11.33
CA LYS A 82 -13.25 9.98 -9.90
C LYS A 82 -12.34 8.96 -9.23
N GLU A 83 -12.18 7.79 -9.83
CA GLU A 83 -11.31 6.75 -9.28
C GLU A 83 -9.83 7.15 -9.27
N SER A 84 -9.37 7.91 -10.27
CA SER A 84 -7.99 8.41 -10.30
C SER A 84 -7.75 9.33 -9.11
N ASN A 85 -8.67 10.27 -8.85
CA ASN A 85 -8.60 11.15 -7.69
C ASN A 85 -8.68 10.37 -6.36
N ASP A 86 -9.59 9.40 -6.26
CA ASP A 86 -9.71 8.54 -5.08
C ASP A 86 -8.46 7.68 -4.85
N PHE A 87 -7.77 7.28 -5.91
CA PHE A 87 -6.50 6.55 -5.80
C PHE A 87 -5.35 7.48 -5.36
N ILE A 88 -5.27 8.68 -5.94
CA ILE A 88 -4.30 9.70 -5.55
C ILE A 88 -4.42 10.07 -4.09
N ASN A 89 -5.63 10.42 -3.66
CA ASN A 89 -5.90 10.77 -2.27
C ASN A 89 -5.55 9.61 -1.32
N TYR A 90 -5.84 8.38 -1.73
CA TYR A 90 -5.55 7.21 -0.91
C TYR A 90 -4.07 7.03 -0.62
N TYR A 91 -3.20 7.07 -1.62
CA TYR A 91 -1.76 6.87 -1.38
C TYR A 91 -1.11 8.07 -0.69
N LEU A 92 -1.63 9.30 -0.90
CA LEU A 92 -1.13 10.50 -0.22
C LEU A 92 -1.44 10.47 1.28
N VAL A 93 -2.66 10.12 1.66
CA VAL A 93 -3.06 10.00 3.07
C VAL A 93 -2.29 8.89 3.78
N ASN A 94 -2.06 7.78 3.08
CA ASN A 94 -1.41 6.60 3.64
C ASN A 94 0.11 6.55 3.41
N GLN A 95 0.71 7.64 2.92
CA GLN A 95 2.14 7.74 2.64
C GLN A 95 3.04 7.27 3.80
N PRO A 96 2.74 7.52 5.09
CA PRO A 96 3.57 7.04 6.20
C PRO A 96 3.74 5.52 6.26
N PHE A 97 2.82 4.77 5.68
CA PHE A 97 2.83 3.32 5.66
C PHE A 97 3.43 2.73 4.38
N ILE A 98 3.74 3.57 3.38
CA ILE A 98 4.17 3.13 2.04
C ILE A 98 5.65 3.45 1.88
N LYS A 99 6.44 2.46 1.44
CA LYS A 99 7.86 2.70 1.14
C LYS A 99 8.03 3.77 0.05
N PRO A 100 9.07 4.62 0.13
CA PRO A 100 9.36 5.60 -0.92
C PRO A 100 9.54 4.98 -2.31
N SER A 101 10.08 3.76 -2.40
CA SER A 101 10.22 3.03 -3.67
C SER A 101 8.86 2.73 -4.31
N ILE A 102 7.93 2.18 -3.53
CA ILE A 102 6.56 1.90 -3.99
C ILE A 102 5.83 3.19 -4.34
N LEU A 103 5.96 4.24 -3.51
CA LEU A 103 5.33 5.52 -3.79
C LEU A 103 5.77 6.08 -5.16
N ASN A 104 7.06 6.06 -5.45
CA ASN A 104 7.59 6.48 -6.76
C ASN A 104 7.04 5.62 -7.91
N MET A 105 6.83 4.32 -7.69
CA MET A 105 6.21 3.44 -8.69
C MET A 105 4.72 3.77 -8.88
N ILE A 106 3.98 4.07 -7.80
CA ILE A 106 2.57 4.48 -7.86
C ILE A 106 2.43 5.78 -8.65
N GLU A 107 3.30 6.76 -8.41
CA GLU A 107 3.26 8.04 -9.14
C GLU A 107 3.52 7.87 -10.63
N LYS A 108 4.48 7.00 -11.00
CA LYS A 108 4.73 6.65 -12.40
C LYS A 108 3.53 5.95 -13.02
N LEU A 109 2.97 4.97 -12.32
CA LEU A 109 1.78 4.24 -12.74
C LEU A 109 0.61 5.19 -13.00
N ASN A 110 0.39 6.17 -12.13
CA ASN A 110 -0.67 7.14 -12.28
C ASN A 110 -0.48 8.02 -13.53
N LYS A 111 0.76 8.43 -13.83
CA LYS A 111 1.07 9.16 -15.08
C LYS A 111 0.80 8.30 -16.32
N GLU A 112 1.20 7.03 -16.28
CA GLU A 112 0.92 6.09 -17.36
C GLU A 112 -0.58 5.89 -17.56
N TYR A 113 -1.34 5.77 -16.47
CA TYR A 113 -2.80 5.68 -16.51
C TYR A 113 -3.46 6.91 -17.14
N GLN A 114 -2.99 8.12 -16.80
CA GLN A 114 -3.47 9.36 -17.40
C GLN A 114 -3.18 9.40 -18.90
N GLU A 115 -1.95 9.09 -19.32
CA GLU A 115 -1.56 9.02 -20.74
C GLU A 115 -2.46 8.03 -21.51
N CYS A 116 -2.68 6.84 -20.94
CA CYS A 116 -3.53 5.83 -21.54
C CYS A 116 -4.99 6.30 -21.69
N PHE A 117 -5.51 6.95 -20.65
CA PHE A 117 -6.86 7.50 -20.65
C PHE A 117 -7.05 8.56 -21.73
N GLU A 118 -6.11 9.50 -21.85
CA GLU A 118 -6.14 10.57 -22.85
C GLU A 118 -6.17 9.99 -24.27
N ILE A 119 -5.35 8.96 -24.54
CA ILE A 119 -5.31 8.29 -25.85
C ILE A 119 -6.63 7.58 -26.15
N PHE A 120 -7.19 6.85 -25.18
CA PHE A 120 -8.49 6.20 -25.37
C PHE A 120 -9.64 7.20 -25.54
N HIS A 121 -9.62 8.29 -24.79
CA HIS A 121 -10.61 9.36 -24.91
C HIS A 121 -10.53 10.02 -26.30
N ALA A 122 -9.32 10.36 -26.77
CA ALA A 122 -9.14 10.91 -28.11
C ALA A 122 -9.66 9.95 -29.20
N TYR A 123 -9.33 8.66 -29.10
CA TYR A 123 -9.86 7.66 -30.02
C TYR A 123 -11.39 7.57 -29.98
N SER A 124 -12.00 7.64 -28.79
CA SER A 124 -13.46 7.65 -28.65
C SER A 124 -14.11 8.87 -29.33
N VAL A 125 -13.56 10.06 -29.11
CA VAL A 125 -14.05 11.31 -29.72
C VAL A 125 -13.94 11.27 -31.24
N TYR A 126 -12.85 10.73 -31.79
CA TYR A 126 -12.63 10.66 -33.24
C TYR A 126 -13.49 9.62 -33.97
N LYS A 127 -14.22 8.76 -33.25
CA LYS A 127 -15.24 7.88 -33.87
C LYS A 127 -16.50 8.63 -34.31
N THR A 128 -16.60 9.92 -34.02
CA THR A 128 -17.76 10.74 -34.42
C THR A 128 -17.82 10.95 -35.94
N PRO A 129 -19.02 10.98 -36.55
CA PRO A 129 -19.16 11.24 -37.98
C PRO A 129 -18.58 12.59 -38.37
N GLY A 130 -17.82 12.63 -39.48
CA GLY A 130 -17.25 13.87 -40.04
C GLY A 130 -15.78 14.16 -39.66
N VAL A 131 -15.15 13.30 -38.87
CA VAL A 131 -13.71 13.37 -38.56
C VAL A 131 -12.87 12.83 -39.72
N ASP A 132 -11.70 13.44 -39.97
CA ASP A 132 -10.73 12.97 -40.98
C ASP A 132 -10.36 11.50 -40.73
N PRO A 133 -10.56 10.61 -41.72
CA PRO A 133 -10.16 9.19 -41.62
C PRO A 133 -8.71 8.97 -41.21
N LYS A 134 -7.79 9.88 -41.56
CA LYS A 134 -6.38 9.78 -41.15
C LYS A 134 -6.21 9.95 -39.65
N LEU A 135 -6.86 10.95 -39.05
CA LEU A 135 -6.83 11.20 -37.60
C LEU A 135 -7.41 10.03 -36.83
N LEU A 136 -8.53 9.47 -37.32
CA LEU A 136 -9.12 8.26 -36.74
C LEU A 136 -8.16 7.07 -36.80
N SER A 137 -7.48 6.87 -37.94
CA SER A 137 -6.50 5.78 -38.11
C SER A 137 -5.31 5.93 -37.16
N GLU A 138 -4.77 7.14 -37.00
CA GLU A 138 -3.65 7.41 -36.08
C GLU A 138 -4.05 7.18 -34.62
N ALA A 139 -5.24 7.66 -34.22
CA ALA A 139 -5.75 7.46 -32.88
C ALA A 139 -6.04 6.00 -32.58
N ALA A 140 -6.57 5.25 -33.56
CA ALA A 140 -6.79 3.81 -33.44
C ALA A 140 -5.46 3.05 -33.23
N HIS A 141 -4.41 3.42 -33.95
CA HIS A 141 -3.09 2.81 -33.80
C HIS A 141 -2.52 3.04 -32.39
N LYS A 142 -2.53 4.30 -31.92
CA LYS A 142 -2.08 4.65 -30.56
C LYS A 142 -2.91 3.95 -29.48
N ALA A 143 -4.23 3.86 -29.64
CA ALA A 143 -5.09 3.13 -28.71
C ALA A 143 -4.74 1.65 -28.63
N LEU A 144 -4.36 1.04 -29.76
CA LEU A 144 -3.97 -0.37 -29.82
C LEU A 144 -2.61 -0.60 -29.13
N GLU A 145 -1.64 0.29 -29.35
CA GLU A 145 -0.35 0.28 -28.66
C GLU A 145 -0.50 0.38 -27.14
N VAL A 146 -1.30 1.34 -26.68
CA VAL A 146 -1.61 1.53 -25.26
C VAL A 146 -2.34 0.32 -24.67
N SER A 147 -3.31 -0.25 -25.39
CA SER A 147 -4.02 -1.46 -24.95
C SER A 147 -3.05 -2.63 -24.74
N ASN A 148 -2.05 -2.77 -25.60
CA ASN A 148 -0.99 -3.77 -25.45
C ASN A 148 -0.06 -3.45 -24.27
N ARG A 149 0.32 -2.18 -24.06
CA ARG A 149 1.09 -1.73 -22.87
C ARG A 149 0.34 -2.01 -21.58
N LEU A 150 -0.97 -1.77 -21.49
CA LEU A 150 -1.76 -2.10 -20.30
C LEU A 150 -1.77 -3.61 -20.00
N ARG A 151 -1.49 -4.45 -20.99
CA ARG A 151 -1.34 -5.91 -20.82
C ARG A 151 0.11 -6.34 -20.55
N SER A 152 1.08 -5.42 -20.62
CA SER A 152 2.51 -5.68 -20.45
C SER A 152 2.91 -5.95 -18.99
N ALA A 153 4.20 -6.29 -18.82
CA ALA A 153 4.82 -6.66 -17.56
C ALA A 153 4.99 -5.50 -16.55
N ASP A 154 4.89 -4.24 -17.00
CA ASP A 154 5.22 -3.08 -16.17
C ASP A 154 4.24 -2.92 -14.99
N PHE A 155 2.96 -3.26 -15.22
CA PHE A 155 1.93 -3.32 -14.17
C PHE A 155 2.21 -4.40 -13.12
N LYS A 156 2.86 -5.50 -13.50
CA LYS A 156 3.20 -6.56 -12.54
C LYS A 156 4.33 -6.15 -11.61
N ALA A 157 5.19 -5.20 -12.01
CA ALA A 157 6.33 -4.80 -11.20
C ALA A 157 5.88 -4.18 -9.87
N ILE A 158 4.91 -3.26 -9.90
CA ILE A 158 4.39 -2.61 -8.70
C ILE A 158 3.56 -3.57 -7.84
N GLU A 159 2.77 -4.44 -8.47
CA GLU A 159 2.02 -5.49 -7.78
C GLU A 159 2.98 -6.40 -7.00
N ASN A 160 4.07 -6.84 -7.65
CA ASN A 160 5.08 -7.68 -7.02
C ASN A 160 5.80 -6.98 -5.87
N GLU A 161 6.16 -5.71 -6.01
CA GLU A 161 6.84 -4.95 -4.97
C GLU A 161 5.95 -4.81 -3.72
N ILE A 162 4.67 -4.48 -3.90
CA ILE A 162 3.70 -4.40 -2.81
C ILE A 162 3.51 -5.77 -2.14
N ILE A 163 3.39 -6.85 -2.93
CA ILE A 163 3.27 -8.22 -2.41
C ILE A 163 4.52 -8.66 -1.64
N GLN A 164 5.72 -8.34 -2.15
CA GLN A 164 7.00 -8.63 -1.51
C GLN A 164 7.09 -7.95 -0.14
N GLU A 165 6.69 -6.67 -0.06
CA GLU A 165 6.62 -5.97 1.22
C GLU A 165 5.65 -6.63 2.20
N MET A 166 4.44 -6.98 1.76
CA MET A 166 3.46 -7.67 2.61
C MET A 166 3.99 -9.04 3.10
N ARG A 167 4.69 -9.80 2.24
CA ARG A 167 5.28 -11.10 2.61
C ARG A 167 6.41 -10.98 3.61
N ALA A 168 7.29 -9.99 3.42
CA ALA A 168 8.39 -9.69 4.33
C ALA A 168 7.85 -9.34 5.73
N ASP A 169 6.80 -8.51 5.77
CA ASP A 169 6.11 -8.13 6.99
C ASP A 169 5.46 -9.33 7.69
N LEU A 170 4.84 -10.24 6.93
CA LEU A 170 4.22 -11.47 7.47
C LEU A 170 5.23 -12.54 7.90
N LYS A 171 6.54 -12.33 7.71
CA LYS A 171 7.59 -13.36 7.87
C LYS A 171 7.26 -14.64 7.10
N TYR A 172 6.60 -14.51 5.95
CA TYR A 172 6.54 -15.58 4.96
C TYR A 172 7.90 -15.63 4.25
N SER A 173 8.93 -16.09 4.97
CA SER A 173 10.21 -16.48 4.40
C SER A 173 10.25 -18.00 4.34
N ASP A 174 10.07 -18.53 3.13
CA ASP A 174 10.42 -19.87 2.65
C ASP A 174 10.37 -21.02 3.67
N SER A 175 9.18 -21.63 3.77
CA SER A 175 9.00 -23.04 4.15
C SER A 175 8.73 -23.88 2.91
#